data_AF-A0A2U3YQY8-F1
#
_entry.id   AF-A0A2U3YQY8-F1
#
_cell.length_a   1.000
_cell.length_b   1.000
_cell.length_c   1.000
_cell.angle_alpha   90.00
_cell.angle_beta   90.00
_cell.angle_gamma   90.00
#
_symmetry.space_group_name_H-M   'P 1'
#
loop_
_entity.id
_entity.type
_entity.pdbx_description
1 polymer ?
#
loop_
_entity_poly.entity_id
_entity_poly.type
_entity_poly.pdbx_seq_one_letter_code
_entity_poly.pdbx_strand_id
1 'polypeptide(L)'
;MENKPLGLQIFIGTADERILKPHAFYQVHRITGKTVTTTSYEKIVGNTKVLEIPLEPKNNMRATIDCAGILKLRNADIELRKGETDIGRKNTRVRLVFRVHIPESSGRIVSLQTASNPIECYEKDPRADNKGKQVLKNIISEALEFPSSTQQTPPLAPEC
;
A
#
# COMPACT_ATOMS: atom_id res chain seq x y z
N MET A 1 27.28 13.61 0.57
CA MET A 1 25.82 13.66 0.34
C MET A 1 25.17 13.19 1.62
N GLU A 2 24.47 14.07 2.30
CA GLU A 2 23.74 13.70 3.51
C GLU A 2 22.49 12.94 3.08
N ASN A 3 22.38 11.66 3.43
CA ASN A 3 21.20 10.87 3.14
C ASN A 3 20.05 11.45 3.97
N LYS A 4 19.13 12.16 3.32
CA LYS A 4 17.94 12.69 4.00
C LYS A 4 16.94 11.56 4.24
N PRO A 5 16.12 11.63 5.32
CA PRO A 5 15.02 10.69 5.50
C PRO A 5 14.08 10.69 4.30
N LEU A 6 13.55 9.52 3.96
CA LEU A 6 12.61 9.32 2.85
C LEU A 6 11.25 8.84 3.38
N GLY A 7 10.18 9.04 2.63
CA GLY A 7 8.87 8.48 2.94
C GLY A 7 8.63 7.18 2.16
N LEU A 8 8.49 6.05 2.86
CA LEU A 8 7.97 4.81 2.29
C LEU A 8 6.45 4.87 2.26
N GLN A 9 5.88 4.95 1.06
CA GLN A 9 4.45 4.92 0.81
C GLN A 9 3.98 3.48 0.63
N ILE A 10 2.85 3.15 1.24
CA ILE A 10 2.21 1.84 1.18
C ILE A 10 0.74 2.04 0.82
N PHE A 11 0.28 1.34 -0.21
CA PHE A 11 -1.14 1.29 -0.57
C PHE A 11 -1.53 -0.11 -1.04
N ILE A 12 -2.84 -0.34 -1.16
CA ILE A 12 -3.38 -1.62 -1.63
C ILE A 12 -3.61 -1.52 -3.14
N GLY A 13 -2.92 -2.36 -3.89
CA GLY A 13 -3.04 -2.49 -5.33
C GLY A 13 -3.81 -3.73 -5.75
N THR A 14 -4.23 -3.76 -7.02
CA THR A 14 -4.75 -4.95 -7.68
C THR A 14 -3.67 -6.02 -7.81
N ALA A 15 -4.07 -7.30 -7.78
CA ALA A 15 -3.16 -8.41 -8.04
C ALA A 15 -2.85 -8.66 -9.53
N ASP A 16 -3.44 -7.88 -10.44
CA ASP A 16 -3.18 -7.93 -11.88
C ASP A 16 -1.70 -7.67 -12.19
N GLU A 17 -1.09 -8.57 -12.95
CA GLU A 17 0.33 -8.53 -13.30
C GLU A 17 0.66 -7.50 -14.37
N ARG A 18 -0.33 -7.08 -15.17
CA ARG A 18 -0.12 -6.18 -16.30
C ARG A 18 -0.12 -4.70 -15.88
N ILE A 19 -1.03 -4.33 -15.00
CA ILE A 19 -1.21 -2.94 -14.57
C ILE A 19 -1.44 -2.91 -13.05
N LEU A 20 -0.47 -2.35 -12.34
CA LEU A 20 -0.59 -2.10 -10.91
C LEU A 20 -1.39 -0.82 -10.68
N LYS A 21 -2.65 -0.96 -10.28
CA LYS A 21 -3.53 0.16 -9.92
C LYS A 21 -4.05 0.01 -8.48
N PRO A 22 -4.42 1.11 -7.81
CA PRO A 22 -5.09 1.04 -6.51
C PRO A 22 -6.34 0.15 -6.58
N HIS A 23 -6.56 -0.67 -5.55
CA HIS A 23 -7.74 -1.53 -5.49
C HIS A 23 -8.98 -0.74 -5.07
N ALA A 24 -10.08 -0.84 -5.82
CA ALA A 24 -11.29 -0.08 -5.52
C ALA A 24 -11.97 -0.51 -4.21
N PHE A 25 -12.07 -1.82 -3.95
CA PHE A 25 -12.75 -2.37 -2.77
C PHE A 25 -11.89 -2.55 -1.52
N TYR A 26 -10.57 -2.36 -1.61
CA TYR A 26 -9.66 -2.57 -0.49
C TYR A 26 -8.71 -1.39 -0.37
N GLN A 27 -8.54 -0.88 0.86
CA GLN A 27 -7.62 0.22 1.14
C GLN A 27 -6.70 -0.14 2.29
N VAL A 28 -5.56 0.55 2.37
CA VAL A 28 -4.66 0.40 3.53
C VAL A 28 -5.35 0.99 4.75
N HIS A 29 -5.15 0.40 5.90
CA HIS A 29 -5.66 0.89 7.17
C HIS A 29 -4.52 1.04 8.15
N ARG A 30 -4.36 2.23 8.73
CA ARG A 30 -3.35 2.45 9.76
C ARG A 30 -3.74 1.72 11.04
N ILE A 31 -2.89 0.79 11.48
CA ILE A 31 -3.02 0.10 12.76
C ILE A 31 -2.25 0.89 13.82
N THR A 32 -2.89 1.11 14.96
CA THR A 32 -2.29 1.72 16.14
C THR A 32 -2.50 0.82 17.35
N GLY A 33 -1.55 0.77 18.27
CA GLY A 33 -1.72 0.06 19.54
C GLY A 33 -0.38 -0.20 20.24
N LYS A 34 -0.44 -0.78 21.44
CA LYS A 34 0.74 -1.06 22.28
C LYS A 34 1.78 -1.98 21.64
N THR A 35 1.39 -2.77 20.63
CA THR A 35 2.27 -3.70 19.92
C THR A 35 2.82 -3.13 18.61
N VAL A 36 2.42 -1.90 18.25
CA VAL A 36 2.89 -1.19 17.06
C VAL A 36 4.01 -0.26 17.47
N THR A 37 5.19 -0.48 16.91
CA THR A 37 6.41 0.27 17.21
C THR A 37 6.76 1.25 16.10
N THR A 38 6.28 1.00 14.88
CA THR A 38 6.63 1.83 13.72
C THR A 38 5.75 3.06 13.64
N THR A 39 6.39 4.24 13.64
CA THR A 39 5.70 5.50 13.34
C THR A 39 5.17 5.48 11.92
N SER A 40 3.92 5.87 11.74
CA SER A 40 3.27 5.88 10.44
C SER A 40 2.21 6.98 10.36
N TYR A 41 1.96 7.47 9.14
CA TYR A 41 0.98 8.51 8.87
C TYR A 41 0.03 8.03 7.78
N GLU A 42 -1.25 8.38 7.88
CA GLU A 42 -2.21 8.11 6.82
C GLU A 42 -2.45 9.41 6.04
N LYS A 43 -2.41 9.32 4.71
CA LYS A 43 -2.77 10.41 3.81
C LYS A 43 -3.62 9.92 2.66
N ILE A 44 -4.32 10.84 2.01
CA ILE A 44 -5.09 10.56 0.80
C ILE A 44 -4.34 11.19 -0.37
N VAL A 45 -4.05 10.39 -1.40
CA VAL A 45 -3.44 10.83 -2.66
C VAL A 45 -4.42 10.51 -3.79
N GLY A 46 -4.98 11.53 -4.41
CA GLY A 46 -6.15 11.38 -5.28
C GLY A 46 -7.31 10.74 -4.51
N ASN A 47 -7.78 9.57 -4.97
CA ASN A 47 -8.82 8.79 -4.28
C ASN A 47 -8.27 7.56 -3.54
N THR A 48 -6.95 7.47 -3.37
CA THR A 48 -6.29 6.31 -2.75
C THR A 48 -5.75 6.67 -1.38
N LYS A 49 -6.08 5.85 -0.38
CA LYS A 49 -5.49 5.94 0.94
C LYS A 49 -4.08 5.35 0.92
N VAL A 50 -3.12 6.11 1.42
CA VAL A 50 -1.69 5.78 1.46
C VAL A 50 -1.19 5.87 2.89
N LEU A 51 -0.50 4.83 3.34
CA LEU A 51 0.23 4.82 4.61
C LEU A 51 1.69 5.20 4.35
N GLU A 52 2.21 6.19 5.05
CA GLU A 52 3.59 6.64 4.93
C GLU A 52 4.38 6.29 6.19
N ILE A 53 5.56 5.70 6.00
CA ILE A 53 6.50 5.33 7.05
C ILE A 53 7.83 6.04 6.78
N PRO A 54 8.43 6.74 7.76
CA PRO A 54 9.73 7.36 7.59
C PRO A 54 10.83 6.30 7.49
N LEU A 55 11.63 6.38 6.42
CA LEU A 55 12.88 5.65 6.23
C LEU A 55 14.04 6.52 6.68
N GLU A 56 14.78 6.01 7.66
CA GLU A 56 15.86 6.73 8.30
C GLU A 56 17.22 6.15 7.87
N PRO A 57 18.20 6.99 7.50
CA PRO A 57 19.54 6.51 7.12
C PRO A 57 20.24 5.74 8.23
N LYS A 58 20.02 6.15 9.49
CA LYS A 58 20.54 5.47 10.69
C LYS A 58 20.07 4.01 10.81
N ASN A 59 18.97 3.65 10.15
CA ASN A 59 18.41 2.31 10.12
C ASN A 59 18.67 1.61 8.77
N ASN A 60 19.69 2.04 8.02
CA ASN A 60 20.01 1.51 6.68
C ASN A 60 18.83 1.59 5.70
N MET A 61 18.00 2.65 5.80
CA MET A 61 16.77 2.79 5.00
C MET A 61 15.81 1.59 5.12
N ARG A 62 15.83 0.88 6.26
CA ARG A 62 14.97 -0.26 6.55
C ARG A 62 13.84 0.14 7.51
N ALA A 63 12.64 -0.35 7.23
CA ALA A 63 11.50 -0.26 8.13
C ALA A 63 10.88 -1.64 8.35
N THR A 64 10.45 -1.91 9.58
CA THR A 64 9.55 -3.01 9.90
C THR A 64 8.13 -2.49 9.72
N ILE A 65 7.23 -3.28 9.13
CA ILE A 65 5.87 -2.85 8.88
C ILE A 65 4.96 -3.61 9.84
N ASP A 66 4.63 -2.99 10.97
CA ASP A 66 3.68 -3.52 11.98
C ASP A 66 2.41 -2.66 12.11
N CYS A 67 2.33 -1.59 11.32
CA CYS A 67 1.31 -0.55 11.36
C CYS A 67 0.34 -0.57 10.17
N ALA A 68 0.42 -1.57 9.28
CA ALA A 68 -0.42 -1.66 8.08
C ALA A 68 -1.50 -2.77 8.19
N GLY A 69 -2.74 -2.41 7.88
CA GLY A 69 -3.93 -3.25 7.79
C GLY A 69 -4.53 -3.22 6.36
N ILE A 70 -5.32 -4.23 5.99
CA ILE A 70 -6.13 -4.22 4.76
C ILE A 70 -7.59 -4.07 5.16
N LEU A 71 -8.26 -3.02 4.69
CA LEU A 71 -9.65 -2.73 5.01
C LEU A 71 -10.51 -2.90 3.76
N LYS A 72 -11.50 -3.79 3.83
CA LYS A 72 -12.54 -3.92 2.81
C LYS A 72 -13.56 -2.78 2.95
N LEU A 73 -13.81 -2.08 1.86
CA LEU A 73 -14.82 -1.04 1.77
C LEU A 73 -16.20 -1.66 1.52
N ARG A 74 -17.26 -1.02 2.02
CA ARG A 74 -18.63 -1.47 1.74
C ARG A 74 -18.96 -1.20 0.29
N ASN A 75 -19.69 -2.12 -0.35
CA ASN A 75 -20.04 -1.98 -1.77
C ASN A 75 -20.83 -0.70 -2.04
N ALA A 76 -21.76 -0.32 -1.16
CA ALA A 76 -22.51 0.93 -1.26
C ALA A 76 -21.62 2.17 -1.28
N ASP A 77 -20.50 2.18 -0.54
CA ASP A 77 -19.57 3.31 -0.50
C ASP A 77 -18.73 3.42 -1.79
N ILE A 78 -18.57 2.32 -2.53
CA ILE A 78 -17.83 2.26 -3.81
C ILE A 78 -18.73 2.63 -4.98
N GLU A 79 -19.97 2.12 -5.00
CA GLU A 79 -20.95 2.41 -6.06
C GLU A 79 -21.23 3.92 -6.15
N LEU A 80 -21.24 4.62 -5.01
CA LEU A 80 -21.37 6.09 -4.95
C LEU A 80 -20.18 6.85 -5.54
N ARG A 81 -18.99 6.24 -5.68
CA ARG A 81 -17.76 6.89 -6.20
C ARG A 81 -17.59 6.79 -7.72
N LYS A 82 -18.55 6.17 -8.42
CA LYS A 82 -18.64 5.93 -9.88
C LYS A 82 -17.68 4.89 -10.47
N GLY A 83 -18.24 3.97 -11.28
CA GLY A 83 -17.56 3.31 -12.41
C GLY A 83 -16.94 1.94 -12.16
N GLU A 84 -16.88 1.46 -10.92
CA GLU A 84 -16.30 0.13 -10.66
C GLU A 84 -17.31 -0.98 -10.98
N THR A 85 -16.85 -1.98 -11.73
CA THR A 85 -17.72 -3.05 -12.26
C THR A 85 -17.87 -4.21 -11.27
N ASP A 86 -18.87 -5.08 -11.49
CA ASP A 86 -19.07 -6.34 -10.73
C ASP A 86 -17.82 -7.25 -10.73
N ILE A 87 -16.93 -7.08 -11.70
CA ILE A 87 -15.65 -7.78 -11.78
C ILE A 87 -14.74 -7.39 -10.61
N GLY A 88 -14.65 -6.09 -10.29
CA GLY A 88 -13.88 -5.60 -9.15
C GLY A 88 -14.44 -6.11 -7.81
N ARG A 89 -15.77 -6.29 -7.73
CA ARG A 89 -16.46 -6.79 -6.52
C ARG A 89 -16.06 -8.24 -6.18
N LYS A 90 -15.83 -9.06 -7.21
CA LYS A 90 -15.40 -10.46 -7.07
C LYS A 90 -13.89 -10.60 -6.86
N ASN A 91 -13.12 -9.52 -7.07
CA ASN A 91 -11.68 -9.56 -6.89
C ASN A 91 -11.33 -9.44 -5.40
N THR A 92 -10.96 -10.56 -4.80
CA THR A 92 -10.46 -10.65 -3.42
C THR A 92 -8.94 -10.69 -3.35
N ARG A 93 -8.24 -10.63 -4.50
CA ARG A 93 -6.79 -10.71 -4.58
C ARG A 93 -6.18 -9.32 -4.67
N VAL A 94 -5.36 -9.00 -3.67
CA VAL A 94 -4.71 -7.68 -3.55
C VAL A 94 -3.19 -7.83 -3.46
N ARG A 95 -2.46 -6.74 -3.64
CA ARG A 95 -1.02 -6.66 -3.33
C ARG A 95 -0.75 -5.46 -2.45
N LEU A 96 0.23 -5.57 -1.56
CA LEU A 96 0.84 -4.40 -0.95
C LEU A 96 1.75 -3.75 -1.98
N VAL A 97 1.59 -2.46 -2.20
CA VAL A 97 2.45 -1.68 -3.09
C VAL A 97 3.28 -0.74 -2.27
N PHE A 98 4.59 -0.82 -2.44
CA PHE A 98 5.59 -0.01 -1.77
C PHE A 98 6.16 0.99 -2.76
N ARG A 99 6.17 2.27 -2.42
CA ARG A 99 6.70 3.33 -3.27
C ARG A 99 7.57 4.29 -2.47
N VAL A 100 8.71 4.70 -3.03
CA VAL A 100 9.60 5.70 -2.44
C VAL A 100 9.93 6.74 -3.51
N HIS A 101 9.98 8.01 -3.10
CA HIS A 101 10.42 9.12 -3.93
C HIS A 101 11.79 9.61 -3.46
N ILE A 102 12.79 9.53 -4.32
CA ILE A 102 14.18 9.88 -4.03
C ILE A 102 14.50 11.19 -4.76
N PRO A 103 14.71 12.31 -4.05
CA PRO A 103 15.16 13.55 -4.66
C PRO A 103 16.64 13.44 -5.04
N GLU A 104 16.96 13.65 -6.31
CA GLU A 104 18.33 13.69 -6.82
C GLU A 104 18.93 15.10 -6.73
N SER A 105 20.26 15.19 -6.76
CA SER A 105 20.99 16.47 -6.80
C SER A 105 20.65 17.33 -8.03
N SER A 106 20.16 16.70 -9.10
CA SER A 106 19.67 17.35 -10.33
C SER A 106 18.34 18.09 -10.13
N GLY A 107 17.70 17.97 -8.97
CA GLY A 107 16.33 18.45 -8.73
C GLY A 107 15.24 17.52 -9.26
N ARG A 108 15.60 16.42 -9.94
CA ARG A 108 14.67 15.38 -10.37
C ARG A 108 14.26 14.50 -9.19
N ILE A 109 13.09 13.88 -9.30
CA ILE A 109 12.61 12.89 -8.33
C ILE A 109 12.55 11.53 -9.02
N VAL A 110 13.30 10.56 -8.51
CA VAL A 110 13.22 9.17 -8.94
C VAL A 110 12.19 8.44 -8.08
N SER A 111 11.24 7.77 -8.72
CA SER A 111 10.24 6.96 -8.02
C SER A 111 10.57 5.48 -8.17
N LEU A 112 10.80 4.81 -7.04
CA LEU A 112 10.94 3.36 -7.00
C LEU A 112 9.62 2.76 -6.51
N GLN A 113 9.16 1.70 -7.17
CA GLN A 113 7.95 0.99 -6.81
C GLN A 113 8.18 -0.52 -6.87
N THR A 114 7.66 -1.23 -5.86
CA THR A 114 7.63 -2.69 -5.82
C THR A 114 6.30 -3.17 -5.24
N ALA A 115 5.87 -4.36 -5.62
CA ALA A 115 4.63 -4.97 -5.14
C ALA A 115 4.93 -6.31 -4.47
N SER A 116 4.19 -6.62 -3.40
CA SER A 116 4.27 -7.93 -2.75
C SER A 116 3.73 -9.05 -3.64
N ASN A 117 3.88 -10.27 -3.15
CA ASN A 117 3.09 -11.40 -3.60
C ASN A 117 1.58 -11.11 -3.44
N PRO A 118 0.72 -11.66 -4.31
CA PRO A 118 -0.73 -11.57 -4.17
C PRO A 118 -1.21 -12.12 -2.82
N ILE A 119 -2.14 -11.40 -2.21
CA ILE A 119 -2.79 -11.74 -0.94
C ILE A 119 -4.26 -12.02 -1.24
N GLU A 120 -4.75 -13.20 -0.86
CA GLU A 120 -6.18 -13.53 -0.93
C GLU A 120 -6.90 -13.06 0.34
N CYS A 121 -7.76 -12.07 0.18
CA CYS A 121 -8.63 -11.55 1.24
C CYS A 121 -9.95 -12.32 1.27
N TYR A 122 -9.94 -13.55 1.77
CA TYR A 122 -11.18 -14.31 2.00
C TYR A 122 -11.88 -13.89 3.31
N GLU A 123 -13.21 -13.92 3.29
CA GLU A 123 -14.06 -13.73 4.46
C GLU A 123 -14.22 -15.08 5.17
N LYS A 124 -13.38 -15.37 6.16
CA LYS A 124 -13.67 -16.47 7.09
C LYS A 124 -14.71 -15.95 8.08
N ASP A 125 -15.99 -16.13 7.76
CA ASP A 125 -17.21 -16.01 8.60
C ASP A 125 -18.20 -14.91 8.14
N PRO A 126 -19.39 -15.26 7.60
CA PRO A 126 -20.44 -14.32 7.19
C PRO A 126 -21.15 -13.61 8.36
N ARG A 127 -20.77 -13.86 9.62
CA ARG A 127 -21.27 -13.12 10.81
C ARG A 127 -20.24 -12.15 11.38
N ALA A 128 -19.08 -12.00 10.75
CA ALA A 128 -17.97 -11.22 11.29
C ALA A 128 -17.94 -9.77 10.78
N ASP A 129 -18.94 -8.97 11.17
CA ASP A 129 -19.03 -7.52 10.90
C ASP A 129 -17.87 -6.66 11.47
N ASN A 130 -16.80 -7.27 12.01
CA ASN A 130 -15.68 -6.55 12.59
C ASN A 130 -14.28 -7.19 12.40
N LYS A 131 -14.10 -8.18 11.51
CA LYS A 131 -12.81 -8.91 11.38
C LYS A 131 -11.95 -8.56 10.16
N GLY A 132 -12.13 -7.38 9.56
CA GLY A 132 -11.20 -6.83 8.55
C GLY A 132 -9.82 -6.45 9.10
N LYS A 133 -9.58 -6.49 10.41
CA LYS A 133 -8.35 -5.99 11.05
C LYS A 133 -7.22 -7.03 11.21
N GLN A 134 -7.49 -8.33 10.99
CA GLN A 134 -6.62 -9.41 11.49
C GLN A 134 -5.55 -9.93 10.50
N VAL A 135 -5.61 -9.59 9.21
CA VAL A 135 -4.94 -10.41 8.17
C VAL A 135 -3.44 -10.12 7.97
N LEU A 136 -2.89 -8.99 8.44
CA LEU A 136 -1.53 -8.57 8.05
C LEU A 136 -0.38 -8.92 9.02
N LYS A 137 -0.65 -9.42 10.24
CA LYS A 137 0.46 -9.74 11.16
C LYS A 137 1.43 -10.81 10.62
N ASN A 138 0.98 -11.66 9.69
CA ASN A 138 1.75 -12.82 9.21
C ASN A 138 2.22 -12.74 7.75
N ILE A 139 1.95 -11.66 6.99
CA ILE A 139 2.29 -11.61 5.55
C ILE A 139 3.65 -10.93 5.30
N ILE A 140 4.18 -10.22 6.30
CA ILE A 140 5.35 -9.35 6.13
C ILE A 140 6.67 -10.14 6.26
N SER A 141 6.63 -11.41 6.68
CA SER A 141 7.81 -12.30 6.69
C SER A 141 8.09 -12.98 5.35
N GLU A 142 7.10 -13.16 4.47
CA GLU A 142 7.27 -13.86 3.17
C GLU A 142 7.37 -12.92 1.95
N ALA A 143 6.98 -11.65 2.08
CA ALA A 143 6.86 -10.73 0.95
C ALA A 143 8.14 -9.92 0.61
N LEU A 144 9.29 -10.23 1.21
CA LEU A 144 10.56 -9.50 1.03
C LEU A 144 11.59 -10.23 0.16
N GLU A 145 11.19 -11.24 -0.61
CA GLU A 145 11.97 -11.66 -1.78
C GLU A 145 11.67 -10.67 -2.92
N PHE A 146 12.49 -9.62 -3.02
CA PHE A 146 12.37 -8.62 -4.08
C PHE A 146 12.53 -9.29 -5.46
N PRO A 147 11.50 -9.32 -6.34
CA PRO A 147 11.73 -9.67 -7.72
C PRO A 147 12.56 -8.56 -8.38
N SER A 148 13.51 -8.95 -9.21
CA SER A 148 14.54 -8.10 -9.84
C SER A 148 14.03 -7.04 -10.83
N SER A 149 12.71 -6.78 -10.87
CA SER A 149 12.08 -5.87 -11.83
C SER A 149 11.61 -4.59 -11.15
N THR A 150 12.55 -3.67 -10.92
CA THR A 150 12.24 -2.29 -10.55
C THR A 150 11.55 -1.60 -11.73
N GLN A 151 10.24 -1.40 -11.67
CA GLN A 151 9.55 -0.55 -12.64
C GLN A 151 9.69 0.91 -12.21
N GLN A 152 10.52 1.68 -12.94
CA GLN A 152 10.51 3.14 -12.86
C GLN A 152 9.15 3.64 -13.35
N THR A 153 8.34 4.17 -12.45
CA THR A 153 7.12 4.88 -12.83
C THR A 153 7.45 6.36 -13.04
N PRO A 154 7.03 6.98 -14.16
CA PRO A 154 7.19 8.41 -14.34
C PRO A 154 6.43 9.17 -13.24
N PRO A 155 6.90 10.36 -12.83
CA PRO A 155 6.17 11.20 -11.90
C PRO A 155 4.79 11.50 -12.48
N LEU A 156 3.75 11.36 -11.65
CA LEU A 156 2.41 11.83 -11.98
C LEU A 156 2.52 13.33 -12.26
N ALA A 157 2.24 13.74 -13.49
CA ALA A 157 2.22 15.15 -13.86
C ALA A 157 1.21 15.89 -12.96
N PRO A 158 1.52 17.12 -12.51
CA PRO A 158 0.49 17.96 -11.93
C PRO A 158 -0.52 18.27 -13.04
N GLU A 159 -1.80 17.97 -12.80
CA GLU A 159 -2.87 18.46 -13.67
C GLU A 159 -2.85 20.00 -13.63
N CYS A 160 -2.78 20.61 -14.82
CA CYS A 160 -2.90 22.05 -15.03
C CYS A 160 -4.34 22.54 -14.84
#